data_AF-A0A964KCJ2-F1
#
_entry.id   AF-A0A964KCJ2-F1
#
_cell.length_a   1.000
_cell.length_b   1.000
_cell.length_c   1.000
_cell.angle_alpha   90.00
_cell.angle_beta   90.00
_cell.angle_gamma   90.00
#
_symmetry.space_group_name_H-M   'P 1'
#
loop_
_entity.id
_entity.type
_entity.pdbx_description
1 polymer ?
#
loop_
_entity_poly.entity_id
_entity_poly.type
_entity_poly.pdbx_seq_one_letter_code
_entity_poly.pdbx_strand_id
1 'polypeptide(L)'
;MLSDQSGRNLLVRAVYGQDPGLLGNVVRTSESSVAGWVLKHRQHLYLIDQADDFPGDERSYTKLVPSSLVLPLLNAKGKALGVLSLNATEAMPRLTAEDIDVLQAMANLVAVALNDAAIYRALEMKDRQLQAAATHIMKAQEEERKRVAYDIHDGLAQMIAGTHQRLQAYRSHPWPTLPEAIGDLDKLEHQLRQCVDEVRRVIGYLRPSILDDYGLESALRQFLSDRQEEMG
;
A
#
# COMPACT_ATOMS: atom_id res chain seq x y z
N MET A 1 -2.56 -17.57 -21.84
CA MET A 1 -3.10 -16.21 -21.61
C MET A 1 -3.59 -16.09 -20.18
N LEU A 2 -3.46 -14.93 -19.53
CA LEU A 2 -3.97 -14.69 -18.17
C LEU A 2 -4.99 -13.56 -18.17
N SER A 3 -5.99 -13.66 -17.30
CA SER A 3 -6.99 -12.62 -17.12
C SER A 3 -6.36 -11.34 -16.56
N ASP A 4 -6.85 -10.20 -17.00
CA ASP A 4 -6.57 -8.93 -16.35
C ASP A 4 -7.31 -8.82 -15.01
N GLN A 5 -7.02 -7.76 -14.25
CA GLN A 5 -7.67 -7.52 -12.96
C GLN A 5 -9.18 -7.26 -13.10
N SER A 6 -9.63 -6.78 -14.26
CA SER A 6 -11.05 -6.51 -14.54
C SER A 6 -11.85 -7.78 -14.87
N GLY A 7 -11.17 -8.86 -15.26
CA GLY A 7 -11.76 -10.09 -15.75
C GLY A 7 -12.42 -9.94 -17.14
N ARG A 8 -12.32 -8.77 -17.77
CA ARG A 8 -12.93 -8.48 -19.08
C ARG A 8 -12.00 -8.80 -20.26
N ASN A 9 -10.72 -9.01 -19.97
CA ASN A 9 -9.72 -9.27 -20.98
C ASN A 9 -8.76 -10.39 -20.56
N LEU A 10 -8.30 -11.13 -21.55
CA LEU A 10 -7.18 -12.06 -21.47
C LEU A 10 -5.98 -11.43 -22.15
N LEU A 11 -4.83 -11.46 -21.50
CA LEU A 11 -3.58 -11.02 -22.08
C LEU A 11 -2.68 -12.21 -22.36
N VAL A 12 -2.04 -12.19 -23.53
CA VAL A 12 -0.99 -13.13 -23.86
C VAL A 12 0.23 -12.80 -23.02
N ARG A 13 0.52 -13.64 -22.01
CA ARG A 13 1.62 -13.46 -21.05
C ARG A 13 2.84 -14.32 -21.35
N ALA A 14 2.65 -15.38 -22.12
CA ALA A 14 3.68 -16.31 -22.52
C ALA A 14 3.26 -16.95 -23.86
N VAL A 15 4.26 -17.20 -24.70
CA VAL A 15 4.13 -17.84 -26.01
C VAL A 15 5.36 -18.72 -26.20
N TYR A 16 5.18 -19.91 -26.77
CA TYR A 16 6.26 -20.83 -27.09
C TYR A 16 5.95 -21.53 -28.42
N GLY A 17 6.94 -21.67 -29.30
CA GLY A 17 6.77 -22.32 -30.61
C GLY A 17 5.83 -21.58 -31.57
N GLN A 18 5.50 -20.33 -31.29
CA GLN A 18 4.59 -19.46 -32.05
C GLN A 18 5.22 -18.06 -32.14
N ASP A 19 4.67 -17.18 -32.97
CA ASP A 19 5.18 -15.81 -33.16
C ASP A 19 5.27 -15.04 -31.83
N PRO A 20 6.48 -14.61 -31.40
CA PRO A 20 6.66 -13.79 -30.20
C PRO A 20 5.90 -12.47 -30.23
N GLY A 21 5.55 -11.95 -31.42
CA GLY A 21 4.74 -10.75 -31.60
C GLY A 21 3.32 -10.85 -31.00
N LEU A 22 2.90 -12.06 -30.63
CA LEU A 22 1.65 -12.28 -29.91
C LEU A 22 1.70 -11.85 -28.44
N LEU A 23 2.89 -11.70 -27.84
CA LEU A 23 3.03 -11.28 -26.45
C LEU A 23 2.43 -9.90 -26.22
N GLY A 24 1.63 -9.77 -25.15
CA GLY A 24 0.93 -8.53 -24.83
C GLY A 24 -0.40 -8.33 -25.57
N ASN A 25 -0.71 -9.15 -26.58
CA ASN A 25 -2.01 -9.09 -27.25
C ASN A 25 -3.15 -9.31 -26.26
N VAL A 26 -4.22 -8.56 -26.48
CA VAL A 26 -5.40 -8.55 -25.62
C VAL A 26 -6.54 -9.21 -26.38
N VAL A 27 -7.11 -10.25 -25.76
CA VAL A 27 -8.29 -10.96 -26.24
C VAL A 27 -9.43 -10.63 -25.30
N ARG A 28 -10.52 -10.08 -25.82
CA ARG A 28 -11.70 -9.77 -25.00
C ARG A 28 -12.33 -11.07 -24.51
N THR A 29 -12.68 -11.12 -23.22
CA THR A 29 -13.44 -12.25 -22.67
C THR A 29 -14.89 -12.11 -23.14
N SER A 30 -15.22 -12.82 -24.20
CA SER A 30 -16.58 -12.93 -24.74
C SER A 30 -16.93 -14.41 -24.91
N GLU A 31 -18.21 -14.73 -24.94
CA GLU A 31 -18.66 -16.07 -25.35
C GLU A 31 -18.40 -16.36 -26.83
N SER A 32 -18.11 -15.31 -27.60
CA SER A 32 -17.76 -15.37 -29.00
C SER A 32 -16.30 -15.76 -29.24
N SER A 33 -15.42 -15.68 -28.23
CA SER A 33 -14.02 -16.12 -28.36
C SER A 33 -13.79 -17.47 -27.68
N VAL A 34 -13.04 -18.38 -28.30
CA VAL A 34 -12.73 -19.70 -27.71
C VAL A 34 -12.11 -19.56 -26.32
N ALA A 35 -11.12 -18.68 -26.19
CA ALA A 35 -10.46 -18.41 -24.92
C ALA A 35 -11.43 -17.83 -23.86
N GLY A 36 -12.34 -16.94 -24.27
CA GLY A 36 -13.36 -16.38 -23.39
C GLY A 36 -14.43 -17.39 -22.99
N TRP A 37 -14.86 -18.24 -23.92
CA TRP A 37 -15.80 -19.32 -23.66
C TRP A 37 -15.24 -20.32 -22.65
N VAL A 38 -14.01 -20.80 -22.86
CA VAL A 38 -13.31 -21.73 -21.94
C VAL A 38 -13.15 -21.10 -20.56
N LEU A 39 -12.76 -19.82 -20.50
CA LEU A 39 -12.62 -19.11 -19.23
C LEU A 39 -13.95 -19.02 -18.47
N LYS A 40 -15.06 -18.75 -19.17
CA LYS A 40 -16.38 -18.58 -18.58
C LYS A 40 -17.00 -19.90 -18.12
N HIS A 41 -16.91 -20.93 -18.95
CA HIS A 41 -17.49 -22.25 -18.68
C HIS A 41 -16.60 -23.13 -17.82
N ARG A 42 -15.30 -22.80 -17.69
CA ARG A 42 -14.30 -23.57 -16.94
C ARG A 42 -14.18 -25.02 -17.45
N GLN A 43 -14.37 -25.19 -18.75
CA GLN A 43 -14.29 -26.46 -19.45
C GLN A 43 -13.29 -26.33 -20.58
N HIS A 44 -12.54 -27.39 -20.83
CA HIS A 44 -11.64 -27.44 -21.96
C HIS A 44 -12.42 -27.45 -23.28
N LEU A 45 -11.77 -27.00 -24.35
CA LEU A 45 -12.29 -27.12 -25.69
C LEU A 45 -11.20 -27.67 -26.61
N TYR A 46 -11.51 -28.76 -27.31
CA TYR A 46 -10.64 -29.34 -28.32
C TYR A 46 -11.28 -29.15 -29.70
N LEU A 47 -10.54 -28.49 -30.59
CA LEU A 47 -10.98 -28.15 -31.93
C LEU A 47 -10.08 -28.83 -32.95
N ILE A 48 -10.67 -29.53 -33.92
CA ILE A 48 -9.99 -30.21 -35.02
C ILE A 48 -10.53 -29.64 -36.34
N ASP A 49 -9.64 -29.42 -37.31
CA ASP A 49 -9.95 -29.14 -38.72
C ASP A 49 -10.99 -28.03 -38.95
N GLN A 50 -10.82 -26.94 -38.19
CA GLN A 50 -11.63 -25.71 -38.21
C GLN A 50 -13.00 -25.81 -37.53
N ALA A 51 -13.05 -25.47 -36.25
CA ALA A 51 -14.12 -24.75 -35.52
C ALA A 51 -15.62 -25.12 -35.69
N ASP A 52 -15.99 -26.19 -36.39
CA ASP A 52 -17.40 -26.56 -36.59
C ASP A 52 -18.07 -27.02 -35.28
N ASP A 53 -17.27 -27.47 -34.30
CA ASP A 53 -17.72 -27.85 -32.96
C ASP A 53 -17.63 -26.70 -31.93
N PHE A 54 -17.29 -25.46 -32.33
CA PHE A 54 -17.29 -24.33 -31.38
C PHE A 54 -18.72 -23.85 -31.10
N PRO A 55 -19.19 -23.85 -29.84
CA PRO A 55 -20.56 -23.45 -29.49
C PRO A 55 -20.86 -21.94 -29.55
N GLY A 56 -19.94 -21.09 -29.99
CA GLY A 56 -20.10 -19.62 -30.02
C GLY A 56 -20.14 -19.01 -31.42
N ASP A 57 -20.56 -17.74 -31.50
CA ASP A 57 -20.93 -17.06 -32.76
C ASP A 57 -19.77 -16.50 -33.62
N GLU A 58 -18.54 -16.36 -33.09
CA GLU A 58 -17.47 -15.62 -33.79
C GLU A 58 -16.20 -16.47 -34.03
N ARG A 59 -15.77 -16.54 -35.29
CA ARG A 59 -14.68 -17.42 -35.78
C ARG A 59 -13.34 -16.69 -35.99
N SER A 60 -12.97 -15.76 -35.11
CA SER A 60 -11.89 -14.79 -35.40
C SER A 60 -10.44 -15.27 -35.19
N TYR A 61 -10.16 -16.44 -34.60
CA TYR A 61 -8.77 -16.89 -34.38
C TYR A 61 -8.46 -18.36 -34.72
N THR A 62 -9.46 -19.21 -34.86
CA THR A 62 -9.29 -20.66 -35.05
C THR A 62 -9.04 -21.09 -36.50
N LYS A 63 -9.13 -20.19 -37.48
CA LYS A 63 -8.92 -20.51 -38.90
C LYS A 63 -7.47 -20.83 -39.29
N LEU A 64 -6.51 -20.70 -38.36
CA LEU A 64 -5.08 -20.70 -38.67
C LEU A 64 -4.31 -21.94 -38.19
N VAL A 65 -4.93 -22.86 -37.43
CA VAL A 65 -4.24 -24.04 -36.89
C VAL A 65 -5.08 -25.32 -37.07
N PRO A 66 -4.50 -26.43 -37.57
CA PRO A 66 -5.22 -27.70 -37.81
C PRO A 66 -5.86 -28.32 -36.57
N SER A 67 -5.26 -28.15 -35.39
CA SER A 67 -5.88 -28.56 -34.13
C SER A 67 -5.46 -27.65 -32.97
N SER A 68 -6.39 -27.40 -32.06
CA SER A 68 -6.19 -26.53 -30.90
C SER A 68 -6.91 -27.11 -29.68
N LEU A 69 -6.17 -27.30 -28.58
CA LEU A 69 -6.70 -27.61 -27.27
C LEU A 69 -6.55 -26.37 -26.39
N VAL A 70 -7.67 -25.89 -25.85
CA VAL A 70 -7.69 -24.73 -24.94
C VAL A 70 -8.18 -25.19 -23.59
N LEU A 71 -7.32 -25.06 -22.58
CA LEU A 71 -7.54 -25.53 -21.21
C LEU A 71 -7.70 -24.33 -20.28
N PRO A 72 -8.69 -24.33 -19.37
CA PRO A 72 -8.75 -23.34 -18.31
C PRO A 72 -7.62 -23.56 -17.29
N LEU A 73 -7.00 -22.46 -16.85
CA LEU A 73 -6.03 -22.46 -15.75
C LEU A 73 -6.78 -22.31 -14.43
N LEU A 74 -7.18 -23.42 -13.80
CA LEU A 74 -7.98 -23.42 -12.58
C LEU A 74 -7.09 -23.52 -11.34
N ASN A 75 -7.23 -22.57 -10.42
CA ASN A 75 -6.58 -22.67 -9.12
C ASN A 75 -7.29 -23.70 -8.22
N ALA A 76 -6.73 -23.95 -7.03
CA ALA A 76 -7.28 -24.90 -6.05
C ALA A 76 -8.72 -24.57 -5.59
N LYS A 77 -9.21 -23.35 -5.81
CA LYS A 77 -10.60 -22.93 -5.50
C LYS A 77 -11.54 -23.04 -6.72
N GLY A 78 -11.07 -23.60 -7.83
CA GLY A 78 -11.82 -23.69 -9.09
C GLY A 78 -12.02 -22.35 -9.80
N LYS A 79 -11.27 -21.30 -9.43
CA LYS A 79 -11.29 -20.01 -10.13
C LYS A 79 -10.35 -20.09 -11.34
N ALA A 80 -10.87 -19.74 -12.51
CA ALA A 80 -10.07 -19.61 -13.71
C ALA A 80 -9.24 -18.32 -13.68
N LEU A 81 -7.92 -18.46 -13.81
CA LEU A 81 -6.97 -17.36 -13.86
C LEU A 81 -6.63 -16.94 -15.30
N GLY A 82 -7.03 -17.76 -16.26
CA GLY A 82 -6.66 -17.62 -17.67
C GLY A 82 -6.90 -18.93 -18.41
N VAL A 83 -6.28 -19.03 -19.58
CA VAL A 83 -6.34 -20.23 -20.43
C VAL A 83 -4.95 -20.58 -20.94
N LEU A 84 -4.70 -21.87 -21.12
CA LEU A 84 -3.54 -22.42 -21.82
C LEU A 84 -4.01 -22.93 -23.18
N SER A 85 -3.41 -22.42 -24.26
CA SER A 85 -3.72 -22.85 -25.62
C SER A 85 -2.56 -23.67 -26.16
N LEU A 86 -2.85 -24.91 -26.53
CA LEU A 86 -1.93 -25.83 -27.17
C LEU A 86 -2.37 -25.98 -28.63
N ASN A 87 -1.54 -25.50 -29.55
CA ASN A 87 -1.86 -25.51 -30.97
C ASN A 87 -0.89 -26.45 -31.69
N ALA A 88 -1.41 -27.30 -32.56
CA ALA A 88 -0.59 -28.13 -33.44
C ALA A 88 -0.44 -27.48 -34.81
N THR A 89 0.76 -27.60 -35.38
CA THR A 89 1.04 -27.20 -36.77
C THR A 89 0.67 -28.26 -37.80
N GLU A 90 0.43 -29.49 -37.35
CA GLU A 90 0.00 -30.63 -38.17
C GLU A 90 -1.27 -31.27 -37.57
N ALA A 91 -1.98 -32.08 -38.33
CA ALA A 91 -3.13 -32.82 -37.81
C ALA A 91 -2.65 -33.84 -36.77
N MET A 92 -2.91 -33.55 -35.49
CA MET A 92 -2.63 -34.52 -34.43
C MET A 92 -3.61 -35.71 -34.52
N PRO A 93 -3.19 -36.92 -34.08
CA PRO A 93 -4.12 -37.97 -33.73
C PRO A 93 -5.17 -37.41 -32.76
N ARG A 94 -6.43 -37.87 -32.85
CA ARG A 94 -7.48 -37.45 -31.92
C ARG A 94 -6.99 -37.71 -30.48
N LEU A 95 -6.84 -36.64 -29.71
CA LEU A 95 -6.53 -36.74 -28.28
C LEU A 95 -7.66 -37.53 -27.60
N THR A 96 -7.28 -38.49 -26.77
CA THR A 96 -8.22 -39.23 -25.95
C THR A 96 -8.68 -38.38 -24.76
N ALA A 97 -9.75 -38.80 -24.09
CA ALA A 97 -10.17 -38.15 -22.85
C ALA A 97 -9.07 -38.20 -21.77
N GLU A 98 -8.31 -39.30 -21.73
CA GLU A 98 -7.21 -39.47 -20.78
C GLU A 98 -6.06 -38.47 -21.04
N ASP A 99 -5.72 -38.22 -22.31
CA ASP A 99 -4.72 -37.20 -22.67
C ASP A 99 -5.15 -35.80 -22.21
N ILE A 100 -6.42 -35.47 -22.42
CA ILE A 100 -6.98 -34.18 -22.03
C ILE A 100 -7.01 -34.04 -20.51
N ASP A 101 -7.37 -35.09 -19.77
CA ASP A 101 -7.37 -35.09 -18.31
C ASP A 101 -5.96 -34.86 -17.74
N VAL A 102 -4.95 -35.51 -18.32
CA VAL A 102 -3.54 -35.29 -17.94
C VAL A 102 -3.12 -33.84 -18.20
N LEU A 103 -3.41 -33.31 -19.39
CA LEU A 103 -3.07 -31.94 -19.74
C LEU A 103 -3.84 -30.92 -18.88
N GLN A 104 -5.10 -31.18 -18.55
CA GLN A 104 -5.89 -30.36 -17.62
C GLN A 104 -5.30 -30.37 -16.21
N ALA A 105 -4.84 -31.53 -15.72
CA ALA A 105 -4.16 -31.62 -14.43
C ALA A 105 -2.87 -30.78 -14.42
N MET A 106 -2.07 -30.84 -15.49
CA MET A 106 -0.88 -30.00 -15.64
C MET A 106 -1.23 -28.50 -15.70
N ALA A 107 -2.27 -28.13 -16.44
CA ALA A 107 -2.77 -26.75 -16.50
C ALA A 107 -3.18 -26.23 -15.11
N ASN A 108 -3.82 -27.07 -14.29
CA ASN A 108 -4.18 -26.72 -12.92
C ASN A 108 -2.95 -26.53 -12.02
N LEU A 109 -1.92 -27.37 -12.16
CA LEU A 109 -0.65 -27.18 -11.43
C LEU A 109 0.01 -25.84 -11.78
N VAL A 110 0.04 -25.48 -13.06
CA VAL A 110 0.53 -24.17 -13.51
C VAL A 110 -0.30 -23.03 -12.90
N ALA A 111 -1.62 -23.18 -12.87
CA ALA A 111 -2.51 -22.17 -12.30
C ALA A 111 -2.26 -21.94 -10.80
N VAL A 112 -2.05 -23.02 -10.03
CA VAL A 112 -1.70 -22.95 -8.60
C VAL A 112 -0.37 -22.23 -8.42
N ALA A 113 0.68 -22.63 -9.15
CA ALA A 113 2.00 -22.00 -9.05
C ALA A 113 1.97 -20.49 -9.40
N LEU A 114 1.21 -20.11 -10.44
CA LEU A 114 1.03 -18.70 -10.81
C LEU A 114 0.28 -17.91 -9.74
N ASN A 115 -0.76 -18.49 -9.15
CA ASN A 115 -1.51 -17.87 -8.06
C ASN A 115 -0.62 -17.64 -6.83
N ASP A 116 0.16 -18.65 -6.46
CA ASP A 116 1.04 -18.57 -5.29
C ASP A 116 2.13 -17.53 -5.51
N ALA A 117 2.78 -17.53 -6.67
CA ALA A 117 3.77 -16.50 -7.03
C ALA A 117 3.18 -15.08 -6.99
N ALA A 118 1.93 -14.89 -7.42
CA ALA A 118 1.25 -13.60 -7.34
C ALA A 118 0.97 -13.18 -5.89
N ILE A 119 0.54 -14.11 -5.04
CA ILE A 119 0.32 -13.86 -3.61
C ILE A 119 1.62 -13.49 -2.92
N TYR A 120 2.70 -14.25 -3.13
CA TYR A 120 4.02 -13.96 -2.54
C TYR A 120 4.52 -12.57 -2.93
N ARG A 121 4.43 -12.19 -4.21
CA ARG A 121 4.81 -10.84 -4.66
C ARG A 121 3.97 -9.75 -3.99
N ALA A 122 2.66 -9.95 -3.86
CA ALA A 122 1.79 -8.99 -3.19
C ALA A 122 2.14 -8.84 -1.70
N LEU A 123 2.50 -9.94 -1.04
CA LEU A 123 2.95 -9.94 0.35
C LEU A 123 4.27 -9.19 0.52
N GLU A 124 5.28 -9.45 -0.33
CA GLU A 124 6.56 -8.73 -0.31
C GLU A 124 6.38 -7.22 -0.53
N MET A 125 5.52 -6.84 -1.48
CA MET A 125 5.22 -5.42 -1.71
C MET A 125 4.59 -4.76 -0.48
N LYS A 126 3.67 -5.47 0.19
CA LYS A 126 3.03 -4.96 1.41
C LYS A 126 4.00 -4.84 2.58
N ASP A 127 4.88 -5.83 2.77
CA ASP A 127 5.92 -5.78 3.80
C ASP A 127 6.86 -4.58 3.59
N ARG A 128 7.32 -4.34 2.36
CA ARG A 128 8.13 -3.15 2.03
C ARG A 128 7.39 -1.84 2.30
N GLN A 129 6.09 -1.76 1.99
CA GLN A 129 5.28 -0.58 2.29
C GLN A 129 5.18 -0.32 3.80
N LEU A 130 4.99 -1.37 4.60
CA LEU A 130 4.92 -1.27 6.06
C LEU A 130 6.26 -0.86 6.66
N GLN A 131 7.37 -1.45 6.20
CA GLN A 131 8.71 -1.09 6.66
C GLN A 131 9.05 0.37 6.34
N ALA A 132 8.71 0.84 5.13
CA ALA A 132 8.88 2.23 4.75
C ALA A 132 8.06 3.16 5.65
N ALA A 133 6.77 2.87 5.85
CA ALA A 133 5.89 3.66 6.71
C ALA A 133 6.39 3.71 8.17
N ALA A 134 6.79 2.56 8.73
CA ALA A 134 7.37 2.49 10.08
C ALA A 134 8.65 3.33 10.19
N THR A 135 9.53 3.26 9.19
CA THR A 135 10.76 4.07 9.15
C THR A 135 10.44 5.57 9.11
N HIS A 136 9.45 5.98 8.32
CA HIS A 136 9.01 7.37 8.27
C HIS A 136 8.45 7.85 9.61
N ILE A 137 7.61 7.04 10.26
CA ILE A 137 7.04 7.36 11.58
C ILE A 137 8.16 7.47 12.64
N MET A 138 9.10 6.52 12.67
CA MET A 138 10.22 6.58 13.62
C MET A 138 11.10 7.81 13.41
N LYS A 139 11.39 8.18 12.16
CA LYS A 139 12.16 9.40 11.84
C LYS A 139 11.42 10.65 12.29
N ALA A 140 10.13 10.77 11.97
CA ALA A 140 9.32 11.89 12.39
C ALA A 140 9.24 12.00 13.92
N GLN A 141 9.09 10.87 14.62
CA GLN A 141 9.08 10.83 16.08
C GLN A 141 10.43 11.27 16.68
N GLU A 142 11.55 10.85 16.09
CA GLU A 142 12.88 11.23 16.57
C GLU A 142 13.19 12.71 16.30
N GLU A 143 12.81 13.22 15.14
CA GLU A 143 12.90 14.66 14.83
C GLU A 143 12.06 15.49 15.80
N GLU A 144 10.84 15.04 16.09
CA GLU A 144 9.95 15.68 17.06
C GLU A 144 10.55 15.65 18.47
N ARG A 145 11.09 14.51 18.89
CA ARG A 145 11.75 14.37 20.19
C ARG A 145 12.94 15.32 20.32
N LYS A 146 13.74 15.47 19.26
CA LYS A 146 14.86 16.42 19.22
C LYS A 146 14.38 17.87 19.28
N ARG A 147 13.33 18.22 18.54
CA ARG A 147 12.71 19.54 18.58
C ARG A 147 12.22 19.89 19.99
N VAL A 148 11.48 18.99 20.62
CA VAL A 148 11.00 19.16 22.00
C VAL A 148 12.15 19.30 22.98
N ALA A 149 13.18 18.45 22.87
CA ALA A 149 14.36 18.54 23.74
C ALA A 149 15.07 19.90 23.59
N TYR A 150 15.15 20.42 22.36
CA TYR A 150 15.70 21.74 22.08
C TYR A 150 14.87 22.86 22.72
N ASP A 151 13.55 22.86 22.54
CA ASP A 151 12.65 23.86 23.11
C ASP A 151 12.72 23.87 24.66
N ILE A 152 12.77 22.68 25.28
CA ILE A 152 12.93 22.55 26.73
C ILE A 152 14.30 23.06 27.19
N HIS A 153 15.38 22.68 26.52
CA HIS A 153 16.71 23.09 26.93
C HIS A 153 16.95 24.60 26.77
N ASP A 154 16.54 25.19 25.64
CA ASP A 154 16.86 26.58 25.33
C ASP A 154 15.90 27.56 26.01
N GLY A 155 14.60 27.24 26.06
CA GLY A 155 13.62 28.12 26.71
C GLY A 155 13.58 27.90 28.22
N LEU A 156 13.19 26.70 28.63
CA LEU A 156 12.86 26.40 30.03
C LEU A 156 14.09 26.30 30.93
N ALA A 157 15.11 25.55 30.53
CA ALA A 157 16.28 25.36 31.39
C ALA A 157 17.04 26.67 31.62
N GLN A 158 17.13 27.55 30.60
CA GLN A 158 17.75 28.87 30.75
C GLN A 158 16.96 29.79 31.69
N MET A 159 15.62 29.83 31.57
CA MET A 159 14.79 30.62 32.47
C MET A 159 14.92 30.16 33.92
N ILE A 160 14.84 28.85 34.17
CA ILE A 160 14.99 28.28 35.53
C ILE A 160 16.37 28.60 36.10
N ALA A 161 17.44 28.43 35.31
CA ALA A 161 18.80 28.74 35.73
C ALA A 161 18.96 30.23 36.09
N GLY A 162 18.40 31.14 35.29
CA GLY A 162 18.42 32.57 35.56
C GLY A 162 17.66 32.95 36.84
N THR A 163 16.48 32.38 37.05
CA THR A 163 15.71 32.57 38.29
C THR A 163 16.47 32.04 39.50
N HIS A 164 17.07 30.84 39.41
CA HIS A 164 17.87 30.26 40.48
C HIS A 164 19.08 31.12 40.85
N GLN A 165 19.82 31.63 39.85
CA GLN A 165 20.97 32.52 40.09
C GLN A 165 20.58 33.81 40.81
N ARG A 166 19.44 34.42 40.44
CA ARG A 166 18.93 35.63 41.12
C ARG A 166 18.56 35.34 42.58
N LEU A 167 17.92 34.20 42.85
CA LEU A 167 17.61 33.79 44.21
C LEU A 167 18.89 33.53 45.04
N GLN A 168 19.91 32.93 44.43
CA GLN A 168 21.20 32.68 45.07
C GLN A 168 21.94 33.99 45.39
N ALA A 169 21.84 35.00 44.53
CA ALA A 169 22.40 36.33 44.78
C ALA A 169 21.80 36.98 46.04
N TYR A 170 20.48 36.87 46.22
CA TYR A 170 19.76 37.32 47.41
C TYR A 170 20.20 36.62 48.70
N ARG A 171 20.58 35.33 48.62
CA ARG A 171 21.07 34.57 49.77
C ARG A 171 22.51 34.93 50.17
N SER A 172 23.30 35.47 49.24
CA SER A 172 24.75 35.60 49.37
C SER A 172 25.24 37.04 49.59
N HIS A 173 24.35 38.03 49.47
CA HIS A 173 24.66 39.46 49.63
C HIS A 173 23.87 40.10 50.79
N PRO A 174 24.30 41.25 51.32
CA PRO A 174 23.55 42.01 52.31
C PRO A 174 22.15 42.34 51.81
N TRP A 175 21.15 42.23 52.68
CA TRP A 175 19.76 42.50 52.31
C TRP A 175 19.61 43.96 51.88
N PRO A 176 18.98 44.21 50.72
CA PRO A 176 18.69 45.57 50.26
C PRO A 176 17.60 46.21 51.12
N THR A 177 17.31 47.49 50.88
CA THR A 177 16.23 48.17 51.61
C THR A 177 14.87 47.51 51.32
N LEU A 178 13.92 47.59 52.26
CA LEU A 178 12.60 46.94 52.12
C LEU A 178 11.91 47.20 50.76
N PRO A 179 11.93 48.42 50.20
CA PRO A 179 11.35 48.70 48.88
C PRO A 179 12.08 48.01 47.71
N GLU A 180 13.41 47.92 47.76
CA GLU A 180 14.22 47.24 46.75
C GLU A 180 13.99 45.72 46.78
N ALA A 181 13.91 45.13 47.99
CA ALA A 181 13.64 43.71 48.18
C ALA A 181 12.27 43.30 47.61
N ILE A 182 11.24 44.13 47.81
CA ILE A 182 9.89 43.90 47.24
C ILE A 182 9.95 43.92 45.71
N GLY A 183 10.58 44.94 45.12
CA GLY A 183 10.65 45.07 43.66
C GLY A 183 11.40 43.95 42.96
N ASP A 184 12.39 43.35 43.61
CA ASP A 184 13.11 42.19 43.07
C ASP A 184 12.37 40.87 43.28
N LEU A 185 11.63 40.71 44.39
CA LEU A 185 10.72 39.59 44.58
C LEU A 185 9.61 39.58 43.52
N ASP A 186 9.05 40.74 43.19
CA ASP A 186 8.06 40.88 42.11
C ASP A 186 8.63 40.44 40.75
N LYS A 187 9.89 40.79 40.45
CA LYS A 187 10.58 40.34 39.24
C LYS A 187 10.80 38.82 39.22
N LEU A 188 11.20 38.24 40.36
CA LEU A 188 11.38 36.79 40.51
C LEU A 188 10.06 36.05 40.31
N GLU A 189 8.97 36.56 40.90
CA GLU A 189 7.63 36.01 40.74
C GLU A 189 7.17 36.08 39.29
N HIS A 190 7.40 37.22 38.62
CA HIS A 190 7.07 37.37 37.21
C HIS A 190 7.82 36.36 36.33
N GLN A 191 9.12 36.18 36.54
CA GLN A 191 9.93 35.19 35.80
C GLN A 191 9.47 33.75 36.06
N LEU A 192 9.09 33.42 37.29
CA LEU A 192 8.53 32.11 37.62
C LEU A 192 7.20 31.86 36.90
N ARG A 193 6.31 32.86 36.85
CA ARG A 193 5.06 32.76 36.11
C ARG A 193 5.31 32.52 34.62
N GLN A 194 6.22 33.29 34.01
CA GLN A 194 6.63 33.08 32.61
C GLN A 194 7.16 31.67 32.36
N CYS A 195 7.97 31.14 33.29
CA CYS A 195 8.48 29.78 33.17
C CYS A 195 7.36 28.72 33.25
N VAL A 196 6.38 28.91 34.14
CA VAL A 196 5.21 28.01 34.25
C VAL A 196 4.35 28.06 32.99
N ASP A 197 4.14 29.23 32.40
CA ASP A 197 3.37 29.38 31.16
C ASP A 197 4.08 28.75 29.97
N GLU A 198 5.41 28.85 29.91
CA GLU A 198 6.21 28.16 28.88
C GLU A 198 6.17 26.63 29.02
N VAL A 199 6.19 26.10 30.26
CA VAL A 199 6.00 24.65 30.50
C VAL A 199 4.63 24.21 29.99
N ARG A 200 3.58 24.99 30.28
CA ARG A 200 2.22 24.68 29.82
C ARG A 200 2.13 24.71 28.29
N ARG A 201 2.80 25.66 27.64
CA ARG A 201 2.88 25.77 26.18
C ARG A 201 3.53 24.52 25.55
N VAL A 202 4.70 24.11 26.05
CA VAL A 202 5.41 22.90 25.58
C VAL A 202 4.58 21.64 25.82
N ILE A 203 3.93 21.49 26.98
CA ILE A 203 3.04 20.35 27.26
C ILE A 203 1.84 20.35 26.32
N GLY A 204 1.27 21.51 25.99
CA GLY A 204 0.17 21.65 25.03
C GLY A 204 0.53 21.17 23.63
N TYR A 205 1.76 21.45 23.16
CA TYR A 205 2.26 20.93 21.89
C TYR A 205 2.52 19.42 21.91
N LEU A 206 2.97 18.88 23.04
CA LEU A 206 3.25 17.45 23.22
C LEU A 206 1.98 16.61 23.37
N ARG A 207 0.90 17.21 23.84
CA ARG A 207 -0.37 16.54 24.07
C ARG A 207 -1.52 17.43 23.62
N PRO A 208 -1.84 17.46 22.31
CA PRO A 208 -3.02 18.13 21.83
C PRO A 208 -4.23 17.33 22.31
N SER A 209 -4.87 17.77 23.40
CA SER A 209 -6.07 17.16 23.96
C SER A 209 -7.24 17.08 22.95
N ILE A 210 -7.21 17.89 21.89
CA ILE A 210 -8.15 17.79 20.75
C ILE A 210 -7.95 16.49 19.96
N LEU A 211 -6.72 15.99 19.85
CA LEU A 211 -6.41 14.73 19.16
C LEU A 211 -6.83 13.53 20.02
N ASP A 212 -6.64 13.62 21.33
CA ASP A 212 -6.98 12.56 22.31
C ASP A 212 -8.51 12.38 22.46
N ASP A 213 -9.29 13.47 22.45
CA ASP A 213 -10.74 13.43 22.72
C ASP A 213 -11.63 13.46 21.45
N TYR A 214 -11.18 14.04 20.32
CA TYR A 214 -12.01 14.29 19.14
C TYR A 214 -11.41 13.78 17.80
N GLY A 215 -10.24 13.14 17.84
CA GLY A 215 -9.62 12.48 16.68
C GLY A 215 -8.94 13.41 15.67
N LEU A 216 -8.19 12.78 14.75
CA LEU A 216 -7.29 13.42 13.77
C LEU A 216 -7.97 14.50 12.91
N GLU A 217 -9.23 14.30 12.54
CA GLU A 217 -9.98 15.26 11.71
C GLU A 217 -10.21 16.60 12.44
N SER A 218 -10.56 16.55 13.72
CA SER A 218 -10.83 17.73 14.53
C SER A 218 -9.56 18.52 14.81
N ALA A 219 -8.45 17.82 15.06
CA ALA A 219 -7.15 18.46 15.28
C ALA A 219 -6.61 19.17 14.02
N LEU A 220 -6.82 18.58 12.83
CA LEU A 220 -6.43 19.21 11.57
C LEU A 220 -7.24 20.49 11.29
N ARG A 221 -8.56 20.50 11.57
CA ARG A 221 -9.39 21.69 11.41
C ARG A 221 -8.96 22.81 12.37
N GLN A 222 -8.67 22.48 13.62
CA GLN A 222 -8.21 23.47 14.60
C GLN A 222 -6.84 24.04 14.20
N PHE A 223 -5.87 23.19 13.84
CA PHE A 223 -4.54 23.64 13.43
C PHE A 223 -4.60 24.59 12.21
N LEU A 224 -5.48 24.31 11.25
CA LEU A 224 -5.70 25.18 10.10
C LEU A 224 -6.36 26.52 10.49
N SER A 225 -7.24 26.51 11.49
CA SER A 225 -7.87 27.73 12.04
C SER A 225 -6.86 28.61 12.76
N ASP A 226 -6.07 28.03 13.67
CA ASP A 226 -5.09 28.78 14.48
C ASP A 226 -3.99 29.41 13.59
N ARG A 227 -3.57 28.72 12.52
CA ARG A 227 -2.61 29.25 11.53
C ARG A 227 -3.19 30.37 10.65
N GLN A 228 -4.51 30.42 10.44
CA GLN A 228 -5.17 31.50 9.72
C GLN A 228 -5.28 32.77 10.58
N GLU A 229 -5.43 32.63 11.90
CA GLU A 229 -5.45 33.78 12.82
C GLU A 229 -4.05 34.40 13.03
N GLU A 230 -2.97 33.63 12.98
CA GLU A 230 -1.60 34.17 13.04
C GLU A 230 -1.12 34.86 11.75
N MET A 231 -1.81 34.67 10.62
CA MET A 231 -1.46 35.26 9.31
C MET A 231 -2.39 36.40 8.85
N GLY A 232 -3.37 36.78 9.68
CA GLY A 232 -4.23 37.96 9.49
C GLY A 232 -3.81 39.12 10.36
#